data_AF-A0A7C5KCH8-F1
#
_entry.id   AF-A0A7C5KCH8-F1
#
_cell.length_a   1.000
_cell.length_b   1.000
_cell.length_c   1.000
_cell.angle_alpha   90.00
_cell.angle_beta   90.00
_cell.angle_gamma   90.00
#
_symmetry.space_group_name_H-M   'P 1'
#
loop_
_entity.id
_entity.type
_entity.pdbx_description
1 polymer ?
#
loop_
_entity_poly.entity_id
_entity_poly.type
_entity_poly.pdbx_seq_one_letter_code
_entity_poly.pdbx_strand_id
1 'polypeptide(L)'
;MRTLYSEEGITLLEVVVSIFILSIFMLISFEGLSQSVIAEKNLHLYNKALEVAQSNFERVLSDKGDQNLNLEQTSCVDSDCFKVNIQKIVNNGKKIITVIVVDERIPKRFADVTLQSEF
;
A
#
# COMPACT_ATOMS: atom_id res chain seq x y z
N MET A 1 69.76 -20.98 -7.05
CA MET A 1 69.22 -19.79 -6.37
C MET A 1 67.71 -19.82 -6.58
N ARG A 2 66.93 -20.06 -5.53
CA ARG A 2 65.44 -20.17 -5.60
C ARG A 2 64.87 -18.77 -5.84
N THR A 3 64.18 -18.56 -6.95
CA THR A 3 63.26 -17.42 -7.12
C THR A 3 61.90 -17.82 -6.55
N LEU A 4 61.78 -17.69 -5.23
CA LEU A 4 60.49 -17.64 -4.54
C LEU A 4 60.03 -16.18 -4.56
N TYR A 5 59.33 -15.79 -5.62
CA TYR A 5 58.38 -14.69 -5.56
C TYR A 5 57.00 -15.33 -5.64
N SER A 6 56.43 -15.58 -4.46
CA SER A 6 54.99 -15.79 -4.28
C SER A 6 54.52 -14.62 -3.43
N GLU A 7 54.52 -13.42 -4.02
CA GLU A 7 53.61 -12.38 -3.58
C GLU A 7 52.30 -12.70 -4.29
N GLU A 8 51.30 -13.18 -3.57
CA GLU A 8 49.97 -13.48 -4.08
C GLU A 8 49.29 -12.17 -4.51
N GLY A 9 49.62 -11.70 -5.70
CA GLY A 9 48.95 -10.58 -6.34
C GLY A 9 47.58 -11.03 -6.87
N ILE A 10 46.53 -10.25 -6.61
CA ILE A 10 45.21 -10.48 -7.17
C ILE A 10 45.32 -10.49 -8.69
N THR A 11 44.89 -11.58 -9.31
CA THR A 11 44.91 -11.71 -10.77
C THR A 11 43.78 -10.87 -11.38
N LEU A 12 44.01 -10.32 -12.56
CA LEU A 12 42.99 -9.55 -13.28
C LEU A 12 41.73 -10.39 -13.53
N LEU A 13 41.89 -11.71 -13.69
CA LEU A 13 40.79 -12.67 -13.80
C LEU A 13 39.95 -12.73 -12.51
N GLU A 14 40.57 -12.79 -11.34
CA GLU A 14 39.85 -12.79 -10.04
C GLU A 14 39.05 -11.50 -9.84
N VAL A 15 39.58 -10.35 -10.27
CA VAL A 15 38.84 -9.07 -10.23
C VAL A 15 37.60 -9.13 -11.12
N VAL A 16 37.75 -9.61 -12.36
CA VAL A 16 36.63 -9.70 -13.31
C VAL A 16 35.55 -10.66 -12.82
N VAL A 17 35.95 -11.82 -12.29
CA VAL A 17 35.02 -12.80 -11.72
C VAL A 17 34.30 -12.22 -10.50
N SER A 18 35.02 -11.51 -9.62
CA SER A 18 34.43 -10.89 -8.44
C SER A 18 33.42 -9.80 -8.80
N ILE A 19 33.72 -8.95 -9.79
CA ILE A 19 32.79 -7.94 -10.30
C ILE A 19 31.54 -8.60 -10.90
N PHE A 20 31.72 -9.68 -11.66
CA PHE A 20 30.61 -10.42 -12.27
C PHE A 20 29.69 -11.06 -11.21
N ILE A 21 30.26 -11.64 -10.15
CA ILE A 21 29.48 -12.19 -9.04
C ILE A 21 28.73 -11.06 -8.31
N LEU A 22 29.42 -9.96 -7.98
CA LEU A 22 28.81 -8.82 -7.29
C LEU A 22 27.66 -8.19 -8.09
N SER A 23 27.78 -8.09 -9.41
CA SER A 23 26.71 -7.53 -10.25
C SER A 23 25.46 -8.41 -10.26
N ILE A 24 25.62 -9.74 -10.29
CA ILE A 24 24.49 -10.67 -10.15
C ILE A 24 23.82 -10.53 -8.78
N PHE A 25 24.61 -10.48 -7.70
CA PHE A 25 24.07 -10.29 -6.35
C PHE A 25 23.31 -8.96 -6.20
N MET A 26 23.83 -7.89 -6.78
CA MET A 26 23.16 -6.59 -6.81
C MET A 26 21.80 -6.70 -7.51
N LEU A 27 21.73 -7.28 -8.71
CA LEU A 27 20.48 -7.41 -9.47
C LEU A 27 19.38 -8.14 -8.68
N ILE A 28 19.72 -9.30 -8.09
CA ILE A 28 18.78 -10.09 -7.28
C ILE A 28 18.30 -9.29 -6.06
N SER A 29 19.22 -8.59 -5.40
CA SER A 29 18.90 -7.78 -4.22
C SER A 29 17.99 -6.59 -4.56
N PHE A 30 18.23 -5.92 -5.69
CA PHE A 30 17.41 -4.80 -6.17
C PHE A 30 15.97 -5.21 -6.45
N GLU A 31 15.77 -6.37 -7.10
CA GLU A 31 14.42 -6.90 -7.33
C GLU A 31 13.68 -7.14 -6.00
N GLY A 32 14.32 -7.81 -5.03
CA GLY A 32 13.73 -8.08 -3.72
C GLY A 32 13.39 -6.81 -2.93
N LEU A 33 14.31 -5.83 -2.92
CA LEU A 33 14.08 -4.52 -2.29
C LEU A 33 12.92 -3.78 -2.93
N SER A 34 12.83 -3.80 -4.27
CA SER A 34 11.75 -3.13 -5.00
C SER A 34 10.36 -3.68 -4.63
N GLN A 35 10.23 -4.99 -4.51
CA GLN A 35 8.96 -5.64 -4.14
C GLN A 35 8.58 -5.35 -2.69
N SER A 36 9.55 -5.35 -1.78
CA SER A 36 9.32 -4.99 -0.37
C SER A 36 8.80 -3.57 -0.22
N VAL A 37 9.41 -2.61 -0.93
CA VAL A 37 8.98 -1.19 -0.89
C VAL A 37 7.56 -1.03 -1.46
N ILE A 38 7.22 -1.74 -2.54
CA ILE A 38 5.87 -1.72 -3.11
C ILE A 38 4.85 -2.29 -2.11
N ALA A 39 5.17 -3.40 -1.45
CA ALA A 39 4.30 -4.02 -0.46
C ALA A 39 4.06 -3.11 0.76
N GLU A 40 5.14 -2.50 1.29
CA GLU A 40 5.05 -1.56 2.41
C GLU A 40 4.21 -0.32 2.04
N LYS A 41 4.43 0.24 0.84
CA LYS A 41 3.63 1.36 0.34
C LYS A 41 2.14 1.01 0.22
N ASN A 42 1.83 -0.17 -0.34
CA ASN A 42 0.44 -0.62 -0.48
C ASN A 42 -0.23 -0.84 0.88
N LEU A 43 0.51 -1.39 1.86
CA LEU A 43 0.03 -1.55 3.23
C LEU A 43 -0.23 -0.18 3.90
N HIS A 44 0.65 0.79 3.70
CA HIS A 44 0.45 2.15 4.19
C HIS A 44 -0.83 2.78 3.61
N LEU A 45 -1.04 2.66 2.30
CA LEU A 45 -2.25 3.15 1.62
C LEU A 45 -3.51 2.46 2.15
N TYR A 46 -3.47 1.14 2.38
CA TYR A 46 -4.58 0.40 2.97
C TYR A 46 -4.92 0.90 4.37
N ASN A 47 -3.93 1.10 5.23
CA ASN A 47 -4.15 1.62 6.58
C ASN A 47 -4.78 3.02 6.55
N LYS A 48 -4.35 3.88 5.61
CA LYS A 48 -4.96 5.18 5.40
C LYS A 48 -6.38 5.11 4.86
N ALA A 49 -6.66 4.19 3.94
CA ALA A 49 -8.02 3.92 3.48
C ALA A 49 -8.94 3.49 4.64
N LEU A 50 -8.43 2.65 5.54
CA LEU A 50 -9.15 2.23 6.75
C LEU A 50 -9.41 3.39 7.71
N GLU A 51 -8.41 4.24 7.96
CA GLU A 51 -8.55 5.44 8.79
C GLU A 51 -9.62 6.39 8.24
N VAL A 52 -9.61 6.62 6.92
CA VAL A 52 -10.62 7.44 6.23
C VAL A 52 -12.01 6.80 6.31
N ALA A 53 -12.11 5.47 6.14
CA ALA A 53 -13.37 4.76 6.29
C ALA A 53 -13.93 4.91 7.71
N GLN A 54 -13.11 4.68 8.74
CA GLN A 54 -13.49 4.77 10.15
C GLN A 54 -13.92 6.19 10.52
N SER A 55 -13.14 7.20 10.17
CA SER A 55 -13.46 8.60 10.46
C SER A 55 -14.78 9.03 9.83
N ASN A 56 -15.03 8.67 8.56
CA ASN A 56 -16.29 8.98 7.90
C ASN A 56 -17.45 8.18 8.49
N PHE A 57 -17.22 6.93 8.87
CA PHE A 57 -18.22 6.08 9.49
C PHE A 57 -18.67 6.65 10.85
N GLU A 58 -17.74 7.05 11.71
CA GLU A 58 -18.03 7.70 12.99
C GLU A 58 -18.73 9.06 12.82
N ARG A 59 -18.35 9.84 11.80
CA ARG A 59 -19.02 11.10 11.48
C ARG A 59 -20.49 10.89 11.10
N VAL A 60 -20.79 9.83 10.35
CA VAL A 60 -22.17 9.51 9.93
C VAL A 60 -22.95 8.85 11.07
N LEU A 61 -22.27 8.07 11.90
CA LEU A 61 -22.87 7.46 13.09
C LEU A 61 -23.30 8.49 14.12
N SER A 62 -22.50 9.56 14.29
CA SER A 62 -22.82 10.67 15.19
C SER A 62 -23.84 11.66 14.61
N ASP A 63 -24.13 11.58 13.31
CA ASP A 63 -25.16 12.39 12.67
C ASP A 63 -26.56 11.94 13.09
N LYS A 64 -27.20 12.75 13.94
CA LYS A 64 -28.57 12.53 14.43
C LYS A 64 -29.65 12.77 13.37
N GLY A 65 -29.30 13.25 12.17
CA GLY A 65 -30.28 13.47 11.11
C GLY A 65 -31.02 12.18 10.70
N ASP A 66 -32.32 12.28 10.44
CA ASP A 66 -33.17 11.18 9.96
C ASP A 66 -33.36 11.20 8.44
N GLN A 67 -32.41 11.81 7.73
CA GLN A 67 -32.41 11.91 6.28
C GLN A 67 -31.42 10.92 5.65
N ASN A 68 -31.77 10.42 4.47
CA ASN A 68 -30.84 9.62 3.67
C ASN A 68 -29.64 10.47 3.26
N LEU A 69 -28.46 9.85 3.27
CA LEU A 69 -27.20 10.45 2.85
C LEU A 69 -26.57 9.58 1.77
N ASN A 70 -26.10 10.20 0.70
CA ASN A 70 -25.25 9.55 -0.28
C ASN A 70 -24.19 10.57 -0.71
N LEU A 71 -22.94 10.33 -0.34
CA LEU A 71 -21.82 11.22 -0.62
C LEU A 71 -20.70 10.41 -1.23
N GLU A 72 -20.27 10.83 -2.43
CA GLU A 72 -19.04 10.34 -3.04
C GLU A 72 -17.97 11.41 -2.88
N GLN A 73 -16.81 10.99 -2.38
CA GLN A 73 -15.65 11.85 -2.12
C GLN A 73 -14.40 11.17 -2.66
N THR A 74 -13.37 11.95 -2.95
CA THR A 74 -12.05 11.44 -3.28
C THR A 74 -11.10 11.84 -2.17
N SER A 75 -10.36 10.88 -1.62
CA SER A 75 -9.33 11.13 -0.63
C SER A 75 -7.97 10.74 -1.22
N CYS A 76 -6.97 11.60 -1.05
CA CYS A 76 -5.63 11.40 -1.58
C CYS A 76 -4.62 11.39 -0.45
N VAL A 77 -3.70 10.43 -0.49
CA VAL A 77 -2.53 10.34 0.36
C VAL A 77 -1.32 10.51 -0.55
N ASP A 78 -0.54 11.55 -0.33
CA ASP A 78 0.53 11.98 -1.24
C ASP A 78 0.02 12.18 -2.69
N SER A 79 0.41 11.30 -3.61
CA SER A 79 0.01 11.30 -5.03
C SER A 79 -1.03 10.21 -5.37
N ASP A 80 -1.48 9.48 -4.34
CA ASP A 80 -2.25 8.26 -4.47
C ASP A 80 -3.66 8.49 -3.94
N CYS A 81 -4.64 8.54 -4.85
CA CYS A 81 -6.04 8.79 -4.52
C CYS A 81 -6.89 7.51 -4.52
N PHE A 82 -7.95 7.52 -3.72
CA PHE A 82 -8.99 6.50 -3.65
C PHE A 82 -10.37 7.16 -3.47
N LYS A 83 -11.41 6.47 -3.96
CA LYS A 83 -12.79 6.92 -3.80
C LYS A 83 -13.36 6.48 -2.48
N VAL A 84 -14.16 7.35 -1.87
CA VAL A 84 -14.85 7.13 -0.60
C VAL A 84 -16.32 7.34 -0.86
N ASN A 85 -17.12 6.30 -0.67
CA ASN A 85 -18.55 6.33 -0.84
C ASN A 85 -19.21 6.16 0.53
N ILE A 86 -20.06 7.12 0.90
CA ILE A 86 -20.67 7.22 2.23
C ILE A 86 -22.17 7.21 2.04
N GLN A 87 -22.82 6.19 2.59
CA GLN A 87 -24.25 6.00 2.49
C GLN A 87 -24.88 5.90 3.89
N LYS A 88 -25.97 6.65 4.10
CA LYS A 88 -26.88 6.47 5.23
C LYS A 88 -28.27 6.26 4.68
N ILE A 89 -28.91 5.15 5.03
CA ILE A 89 -30.27 4.83 4.65
C ILE A 89 -31.11 4.77 5.92
N VAL A 90 -32.15 5.60 6.00
CA VAL A 90 -33.10 5.65 7.11
C VAL A 90 -34.44 5.12 6.61
N ASN A 91 -34.93 4.04 7.22
CA ASN A 91 -36.21 3.43 6.85
C ASN A 91 -36.94 2.89 8.09
N ASN A 92 -38.15 3.41 8.35
CA ASN A 92 -39.02 2.94 9.44
C ASN A 92 -38.31 2.75 10.79
N GLY A 93 -37.50 3.73 11.20
CA GLY A 93 -36.76 3.70 12.47
C GLY A 93 -35.44 2.93 12.43
N LYS A 94 -35.16 2.20 11.35
CA LYS A 94 -33.86 1.56 11.11
C LYS A 94 -32.91 2.48 10.38
N LYS A 95 -31.64 2.48 10.76
CA LYS A 95 -30.55 3.24 10.13
C LYS A 95 -29.46 2.29 9.67
N ILE A 96 -29.21 2.24 8.37
CA ILE A 96 -28.09 1.51 7.78
C ILE A 96 -27.03 2.53 7.37
N ILE A 97 -25.83 2.40 7.92
CA ILE A 97 -24.69 3.23 7.56
C ILE A 97 -23.70 2.32 6.83
N THR A 98 -23.26 2.74 5.66
CA THR A 98 -22.25 2.04 4.85
C THR A 98 -21.20 3.04 4.40
N VAL A 99 -19.93 2.75 4.66
CA VAL A 99 -18.79 3.52 4.14
C VAL A 99 -17.88 2.56 3.38
N ILE A 100 -17.62 2.88 2.12
CA ILE A 100 -16.80 2.07 1.22
C ILE A 100 -15.63 2.92 0.73
N VAL A 101 -14.42 2.40 0.83
CA VAL A 101 -13.22 3.01 0.25
C VAL A 101 -12.65 2.09 -0.82
N VAL A 102 -12.50 2.61 -2.04
CA VAL A 102 -12.17 1.87 -3.25
C VAL A 102 -10.89 2.42 -3.88
N ASP A 103 -9.94 1.53 -4.16
CA ASP A 103 -8.84 1.83 -5.06
C ASP A 103 -9.26 1.61 -6.52
N GLU A 104 -9.25 2.69 -7.31
CA GLU A 104 -9.61 2.65 -8.73
C GLU A 104 -8.43 2.25 -9.64
N ARG A 105 -7.22 2.06 -9.09
CA ARG A 105 -6.07 1.61 -9.90
C ARG A 105 -6.21 0.17 -10.35
N ILE A 106 -5.63 -0.12 -11.52
CA ILE A 106 -5.52 -1.47 -12.09
C ILE A 106 -4.03 -1.77 -12.34
N PRO A 107 -3.45 -2.79 -11.69
CA PRO A 107 -4.05 -3.64 -10.66
C PRO A 107 -4.36 -2.86 -9.37
N LYS A 108 -5.37 -3.31 -8.61
CA LYS A 108 -5.70 -2.73 -7.31
C LYS A 108 -4.52 -2.91 -6.35
N ARG A 109 -4.19 -1.86 -5.60
CA ARG A 109 -3.13 -1.89 -4.57
C ARG A 109 -3.61 -2.53 -3.28
N PHE A 110 -4.91 -2.44 -3.00
CA PHE A 110 -5.55 -3.05 -1.84
C PHE A 110 -7.02 -3.43 -2.14
N ALA A 111 -7.60 -4.29 -1.30
CA ALA A 111 -9.00 -4.69 -1.41
C ALA A 111 -9.94 -3.62 -0.82
N ASP A 112 -11.15 -3.49 -1.37
CA ASP A 112 -12.09 -2.45 -0.97
C ASP A 112 -12.42 -2.54 0.52
N VAL A 113 -12.30 -1.42 1.23
CA VAL A 113 -12.59 -1.34 2.67
C VAL A 113 -14.05 -0.98 2.85
N THR A 114 -14.83 -1.84 3.48
CA THR A 114 -16.26 -1.59 3.74
C THR A 114 -16.55 -1.66 5.24
N LEU A 115 -17.12 -0.59 5.78
CA LEU A 115 -17.67 -0.53 7.14
C LEU A 115 -19.19 -0.37 7.06
N GLN A 116 -19.92 -1.25 7.72
CA GLN A 116 -21.38 -1.23 7.72
C GLN A 116 -21.93 -1.51 9.12
N SER A 117 -22.98 -0.79 9.51
CA SER A 117 -23.79 -1.12 10.69
C SER A 117 -25.25 -0.81 10.47
N GLU A 118 -26.11 -1.56 11.17
CA GLU A 118 -27.55 -1.39 11.23
C GLU A 118 -27.96 -1.11 12.68
N PHE A 119 -28.82 -0.12 12.88
CA PHE A 119 -29.40 0.27 14.17
C PHE A 119 -30.91 0.41 14.06
#